data_AF-A0A1P8PZV8-F1
#
_entry.id   AF-A0A1P8PZV8-F1
#
_cell.length_a   1.000
_cell.length_b   1.000
_cell.length_c   1.000
_cell.angle_alpha   90.00
_cell.angle_beta   90.00
_cell.angle_gamma   90.00
#
_symmetry.space_group_name_H-M   'P 1'
#
loop_
_entity.id
_entity.type
_entity.pdbx_description
1 polymer ?
#
loop_
_entity_poly.entity_id
_entity_poly.type
_entity_poly.pdbx_seq_one_letter_code
_entity_poly.pdbx_strand_id
1 'polypeptide(L)'
;MNYFSIKQISYKAILVVSMILFFVCYYLDKVIDPSNTEFVFVVGYMFAIMLAAFWSIINYIDHLRINPLYKTYDSIDQFIRDLDTTSDEKMEIRTMMVDYVTDQKELGKNENTAIAEIISQFKNEELHKSNNMDVFFVHVHKYLLGLGLILIIAGLFVYLVAKILNGNVLLLVLQITLFCYAAGFFMSFVMYNILNKVLIRK
;
A
#
# COMPACT_ATOMS: atom_id res chain seq x y z
N MET A 1 13.83 -4.18 7.38
CA MET A 1 12.92 -3.07 7.03
C MET A 1 13.27 -2.56 5.64
N ASN A 2 12.41 -2.78 4.64
CA ASN A 2 12.73 -2.43 3.25
C ASN A 2 12.20 -1.03 2.90
N TYR A 3 13.04 -0.01 3.10
CA TYR A 3 12.74 1.39 2.69
C TYR A 3 12.65 1.57 1.16
N PHE A 4 13.13 0.60 0.37
CA PHE A 4 13.30 0.71 -1.08
C PHE A 4 12.64 -0.44 -1.87
N SER A 5 11.48 -0.93 -1.42
CA SER A 5 10.83 -2.04 -2.09
C SER A 5 9.82 -1.59 -3.14
N ILE A 6 10.22 -1.58 -4.42
CA ILE A 6 9.29 -1.45 -5.55
C ILE A 6 8.26 -2.59 -5.57
N LYS A 7 8.55 -3.71 -4.89
CA LYS A 7 7.60 -4.84 -4.75
C LYS A 7 6.40 -4.49 -3.87
N GLN A 8 6.49 -3.44 -3.05
CA GLN A 8 5.38 -2.94 -2.21
C GLN A 8 4.46 -1.95 -2.96
N ILE A 9 4.73 -1.66 -4.23
CA ILE A 9 3.81 -0.86 -5.05
C ILE A 9 2.77 -1.80 -5.64
N SER A 10 1.52 -1.61 -5.25
CA SER A 10 0.37 -2.30 -5.87
C SER A 10 -0.10 -1.52 -7.09
N TYR A 11 -0.70 -2.20 -8.08
CA TYR A 11 -1.26 -1.58 -9.28
C TYR A 11 -0.30 -0.66 -10.08
N LYS A 12 0.97 -1.09 -10.23
CA LYS A 12 2.06 -0.33 -10.90
C LYS A 12 1.69 0.26 -12.26
N ALA A 13 0.88 -0.47 -13.04
CA ALA A 13 0.50 -0.04 -14.38
C ALA A 13 -0.26 1.30 -14.39
N ILE A 14 -1.15 1.53 -13.41
CA ILE A 14 -1.95 2.77 -13.34
C ILE A 14 -1.03 3.97 -13.07
N LEU A 15 -0.08 3.80 -12.15
CA LEU A 15 0.92 4.82 -11.84
C LEU A 15 1.84 5.13 -13.04
N VAL A 16 2.28 4.10 -13.76
CA VAL A 16 3.12 4.29 -14.96
C VAL A 16 2.34 5.01 -16.06
N VAL A 17 1.08 4.61 -16.31
CA VAL A 17 0.20 5.26 -17.29
C VAL A 17 -0.04 6.71 -16.92
N SER A 18 -0.31 7.01 -15.65
CA SER A 18 -0.50 8.39 -15.21
C SER A 18 0.76 9.24 -15.44
N MET A 19 1.94 8.67 -15.17
CA MET A 19 3.22 9.38 -15.31
C MET A 19 3.56 9.65 -16.77
N ILE A 20 3.35 8.66 -17.64
CA ILE A 20 3.52 8.82 -19.10
C ILE A 20 2.54 9.86 -19.63
N LEU A 21 1.27 9.80 -19.23
CA LEU A 21 0.25 10.73 -19.71
C LEU A 21 0.56 12.16 -19.28
N PHE A 22 0.97 12.36 -18.02
CA PHE A 22 1.43 13.67 -17.55
C PHE A 22 2.62 14.17 -18.36
N PHE A 23 3.64 13.33 -18.56
CA PHE A 23 4.84 13.68 -19.33
C PHE A 23 4.51 14.07 -20.77
N VAL A 24 3.70 13.27 -21.47
CA VAL A 24 3.33 13.51 -22.87
C VAL A 24 2.50 14.77 -23.00
N CYS A 25 1.48 14.95 -22.17
CA CYS A 25 0.69 16.19 -22.19
C CYS A 25 1.58 17.40 -21.93
N TYR A 26 2.53 17.31 -20.99
CA TYR A 26 3.35 18.45 -20.59
C TYR A 26 4.40 18.80 -21.63
N TYR A 27 4.89 17.77 -22.31
CA TYR A 27 5.78 17.95 -23.44
C TYR A 27 5.07 18.61 -24.62
N LEU A 28 3.87 18.13 -24.97
CA LEU A 28 3.10 18.67 -26.09
C LEU A 28 2.69 20.13 -25.86
N ASP A 29 2.24 20.49 -24.66
CA ASP A 29 1.90 21.87 -24.28
C ASP A 29 3.09 22.83 -24.36
N LYS A 30 4.32 22.34 -24.16
CA LYS A 30 5.53 23.15 -24.31
C LYS A 30 5.99 23.34 -25.74
N VAL A 31 5.56 22.48 -26.66
CA VAL A 31 6.03 22.47 -28.05
C VAL A 31 4.95 22.97 -29.03
N ILE A 32 3.67 22.87 -28.67
CA ILE A 32 2.54 23.31 -29.48
C ILE A 32 2.11 24.73 -29.07
N ASP A 33 1.70 25.53 -30.06
CA ASP A 33 1.22 26.90 -29.84
C ASP A 33 -0.01 26.91 -28.90
N PRO A 34 0.02 27.68 -27.78
CA PRO A 34 -1.04 27.69 -26.77
C PRO A 34 -2.40 28.17 -27.29
N SER A 35 -2.41 28.95 -28.38
CA SER A 35 -3.57 29.73 -28.85
C SER A 35 -4.87 28.95 -29.09
N ASN A 36 -4.80 27.62 -29.26
CA ASN A 36 -6.00 26.77 -29.46
C ASN A 36 -6.03 25.49 -28.60
N THR A 37 -5.02 25.22 -27.77
CA THR A 37 -4.83 23.89 -27.16
C THR A 37 -4.76 23.88 -25.63
N GLU A 38 -4.74 25.07 -24.99
CA GLU A 38 -4.61 25.22 -23.53
C GLU A 38 -5.63 24.37 -22.75
N PHE A 39 -6.91 24.40 -23.13
CA PHE A 39 -7.95 23.62 -22.45
C PHE A 39 -7.68 22.11 -22.51
N VAL A 40 -7.23 21.60 -23.66
CA VAL A 40 -6.99 20.16 -23.86
C VAL A 40 -5.84 19.69 -22.96
N PHE A 41 -4.77 20.47 -22.86
CA PHE A 41 -3.62 20.11 -22.01
C PHE A 41 -3.94 20.21 -20.53
N VAL A 42 -4.69 21.23 -20.09
CA VAL A 42 -5.19 21.33 -18.70
C VAL A 42 -6.01 20.10 -18.32
N VAL A 43 -6.94 19.68 -19.18
CA VAL A 43 -7.73 18.46 -18.96
C VAL A 43 -6.82 17.23 -18.92
N GLY A 44 -5.81 17.15 -19.80
CA GLY A 44 -4.82 16.08 -19.80
C GLY A 44 -4.05 15.96 -18.48
N TYR A 45 -3.55 17.07 -17.94
CA TYR A 45 -2.86 17.09 -16.64
C TYR A 45 -3.76 16.67 -15.51
N MET A 46 -4.99 17.22 -15.48
CA MET A 46 -5.98 16.90 -14.46
C MET A 46 -6.31 15.42 -14.48
N PHE A 47 -6.49 14.83 -15.67
CA PHE A 47 -6.75 13.41 -15.81
C PHE A 47 -5.56 12.55 -15.34
N ALA A 48 -4.33 12.93 -15.67
CA ALA A 48 -3.13 12.25 -15.18
C ALA A 48 -3.04 12.29 -13.65
N ILE A 49 -3.28 13.47 -13.05
CA ILE A 49 -3.27 13.65 -11.59
C ILE A 49 -4.38 12.84 -10.94
N MET A 50 -5.58 12.80 -11.53
CA MET A 50 -6.69 11.98 -11.04
C MET A 50 -6.36 10.48 -11.09
N LEU A 51 -5.70 10.00 -12.14
CA LEU A 51 -5.24 8.61 -12.21
C LEU A 51 -4.19 8.31 -11.13
N ALA A 52 -3.25 9.23 -10.88
CA ALA A 52 -2.26 9.08 -9.82
C ALA A 52 -2.92 9.08 -8.42
N ALA A 53 -3.92 9.94 -8.20
CA ALA A 53 -4.70 9.97 -6.98
C ALA A 53 -5.52 8.68 -6.79
N PHE A 54 -6.16 8.19 -7.86
CA PHE A 54 -6.87 6.93 -7.85
C PHE A 54 -5.94 5.76 -7.53
N TRP A 55 -4.76 5.71 -8.18
CA TRP A 55 -3.70 4.75 -7.85
C TRP A 55 -3.32 4.81 -6.36
N SER A 56 -3.15 6.02 -5.80
CA SER A 56 -2.85 6.19 -4.38
C SER A 56 -3.96 5.63 -3.49
N ILE A 57 -5.23 5.76 -3.85
CA ILE A 57 -6.33 5.20 -3.04
C ILE A 57 -6.31 3.68 -3.06
N ILE A 58 -6.28 3.06 -4.25
CA ILE A 58 -6.32 1.60 -4.36
C ILE A 58 -5.06 0.96 -3.78
N ASN A 59 -3.90 1.62 -3.91
CA ASN A 59 -2.65 1.15 -3.32
C ASN A 59 -2.73 1.13 -1.79
N TYR A 60 -3.41 2.10 -1.17
CA TYR A 60 -3.65 2.09 0.28
C TYR A 60 -4.56 0.93 0.70
N ILE A 61 -5.68 0.76 -0.02
CA ILE A 61 -6.67 -0.29 0.27
C ILE A 61 -6.04 -1.69 0.18
N ASP A 62 -5.17 -1.92 -0.80
CA ASP A 62 -4.47 -3.20 -0.96
C ASP A 62 -3.57 -3.56 0.23
N HIS A 63 -3.02 -2.54 0.90
CA HIS A 63 -2.17 -2.69 2.07
C HIS A 63 -2.94 -2.71 3.39
N LEU A 64 -4.24 -2.39 3.37
CA LEU A 64 -5.13 -2.52 4.51
C LEU A 64 -5.43 -3.99 4.77
N ARG A 65 -4.92 -4.53 5.87
CA ARG A 65 -5.22 -5.90 6.30
C ARG A 65 -6.21 -5.88 7.46
N ILE A 66 -7.31 -6.61 7.30
CA ILE A 66 -8.24 -6.85 8.41
C ILE A 66 -7.55 -7.73 9.44
N ASN A 67 -7.70 -7.39 10.72
CA ASN A 67 -7.17 -8.16 11.83
C ASN A 67 -7.74 -9.61 11.78
N PRO A 68 -6.88 -10.65 11.78
CA PRO A 68 -7.29 -12.05 11.72
C PRO A 68 -8.34 -12.41 12.76
N LEU A 69 -8.33 -11.76 13.93
CA LEU A 69 -9.28 -12.03 14.99
C LEU A 69 -10.75 -11.78 14.58
N TYR A 70 -10.99 -10.94 13.56
CA TYR A 70 -12.33 -10.61 13.05
C TYR A 70 -12.75 -11.40 11.80
N LYS A 71 -11.87 -12.23 11.19
CA LYS A 71 -12.21 -13.04 10.01
C LYS A 71 -12.72 -14.43 10.41
N THR A 72 -13.55 -15.06 9.60
CA THR A 72 -13.91 -16.49 9.75
C THR A 72 -12.86 -17.38 9.06
N TYR A 73 -12.60 -18.56 9.62
CA TYR A 73 -11.64 -19.52 9.06
C TYR A 73 -12.22 -20.93 9.10
N ASP A 74 -11.95 -21.70 8.05
CA ASP A 74 -12.40 -23.09 7.95
C ASP A 74 -11.34 -24.07 8.49
N SER A 75 -10.12 -23.61 8.77
CA SER A 75 -9.03 -24.45 9.26
C SER A 75 -8.07 -23.70 10.19
N ILE A 76 -7.45 -24.45 11.10
CA ILE A 76 -6.39 -23.97 11.99
C ILE A 76 -5.21 -23.44 11.16
N ASP A 77 -4.82 -24.13 10.09
CA ASP A 77 -3.73 -23.70 9.21
C ASP A 77 -3.94 -22.30 8.63
N GLN A 78 -5.15 -21.99 8.16
CA GLN A 78 -5.47 -20.67 7.64
C GLN A 78 -5.42 -19.61 8.75
N PHE A 79 -5.98 -19.91 9.92
CA PHE A 79 -5.97 -19.00 11.05
C PHE A 79 -4.55 -18.67 11.53
N ILE A 80 -3.71 -19.69 11.75
CA ILE A 80 -2.34 -19.54 12.23
C ILE A 80 -1.47 -18.77 11.23
N ARG A 81 -1.64 -19.00 9.93
CA ARG A 81 -0.91 -18.24 8.91
C ARG A 81 -1.20 -16.74 9.00
N ASP A 82 -2.46 -16.38 9.21
CA ASP A 82 -2.91 -14.99 9.25
C ASP A 82 -2.53 -14.27 10.55
N LEU A 83 -2.36 -14.97 11.68
CA LEU A 83 -1.94 -14.37 12.97
C LEU A 83 -0.66 -13.53 12.84
N ASP A 84 -0.63 -12.36 13.49
CA ASP A 84 0.53 -11.47 13.53
C ASP A 84 1.41 -11.76 14.76
N THR A 85 1.99 -12.96 14.80
CA THR A 85 2.85 -13.44 15.90
C THR A 85 4.14 -14.06 15.34
N THR A 86 5.10 -14.34 16.21
CA THR A 86 6.38 -14.96 15.81
C THR A 86 6.18 -16.39 15.30
N SER A 87 7.14 -16.92 14.52
CA SER A 87 7.07 -18.30 14.01
C SER A 87 6.92 -19.33 15.13
N ASP A 88 7.58 -19.07 16.26
CA ASP A 88 7.66 -19.98 17.39
C ASP A 88 6.32 -19.97 18.13
N GLU A 89 5.77 -18.78 18.42
CA GLU A 89 4.41 -18.63 18.95
C GLU A 89 3.35 -19.25 18.03
N LYS A 90 3.47 -19.09 16.70
CA LYS A 90 2.56 -19.74 15.74
C LYS A 90 2.59 -21.26 15.86
N MET A 91 3.76 -21.85 16.10
CA MET A 91 3.92 -23.29 16.26
C MET A 91 3.31 -23.76 17.58
N GLU A 92 3.51 -23.02 18.66
CA GLU A 92 2.90 -23.30 19.96
C GLU A 92 1.37 -23.23 19.89
N ILE A 93 0.82 -22.15 19.34
CA ILE A 93 -0.63 -21.96 19.18
C ILE A 93 -1.22 -23.05 18.27
N ARG A 94 -0.54 -23.37 17.16
CA ARG A 94 -0.95 -24.47 16.27
C ARG A 94 -1.03 -25.78 17.04
N THR A 95 -0.01 -26.12 17.81
CA THR A 95 0.07 -27.39 18.54
C THR A 95 -1.07 -27.49 19.54
N MET A 96 -1.27 -26.45 20.37
CA MET A 96 -2.39 -26.36 21.31
C MET A 96 -3.76 -26.54 20.62
N MET A 97 -3.99 -25.88 19.48
CA MET A 97 -5.26 -25.98 18.77
C MET A 97 -5.49 -27.37 18.16
N VAL A 98 -4.44 -27.98 17.62
CA VAL A 98 -4.50 -29.33 17.04
C VAL A 98 -4.74 -30.38 18.12
N ASP A 99 -4.09 -30.24 19.28
CA ASP A 99 -4.28 -31.13 20.43
C ASP A 99 -5.73 -31.05 20.92
N TYR A 100 -6.27 -29.84 21.10
CA TYR A 100 -7.69 -29.65 21.46
C TYR A 100 -8.65 -30.33 20.47
N VAL A 101 -8.43 -30.15 19.16
CA VAL A 101 -9.31 -30.76 18.14
C VAL A 101 -9.19 -32.29 18.17
N THR A 102 -8.00 -32.82 18.43
CA THR A 102 -7.77 -34.27 18.56
C THR A 102 -8.54 -34.82 19.76
N ASP A 103 -8.44 -34.19 20.93
CA ASP A 103 -9.18 -34.57 22.13
C ASP A 103 -10.70 -34.53 21.91
N GLN A 104 -11.20 -33.49 21.24
CA GLN A 104 -12.63 -33.36 20.95
C GLN A 104 -13.12 -34.44 19.97
N LYS A 105 -12.27 -34.85 19.01
CA LYS A 105 -12.58 -35.97 18.10
C LYS A 105 -12.63 -37.30 18.86
N GLU A 106 -11.73 -37.53 19.81
CA GLU A 106 -11.77 -38.71 20.69
C GLU A 106 -13.05 -38.75 21.53
N LEU A 107 -13.56 -37.58 21.94
CA LEU A 107 -14.85 -37.43 22.62
C LEU A 107 -16.08 -37.53 21.67
N GLY A 108 -15.87 -37.85 20.38
CA GLY A 108 -16.93 -38.06 19.39
C GLY A 108 -17.49 -36.79 18.77
N LYS A 109 -16.87 -35.62 18.99
CA LYS A 109 -17.29 -34.34 18.40
C LYS A 109 -16.87 -34.26 16.93
N ASN A 110 -17.64 -33.52 16.13
CA ASN A 110 -17.28 -33.23 14.75
C ASN A 110 -16.06 -32.29 14.71
N GLU A 111 -15.07 -32.64 13.87
CA GLU A 111 -13.83 -31.88 13.68
C GLU A 111 -14.06 -30.42 13.30
N ASN A 112 -14.96 -30.14 12.36
CA ASN A 112 -15.23 -28.76 11.92
C ASN A 112 -15.82 -27.93 13.07
N THR A 113 -16.67 -28.53 13.90
CA THR A 113 -17.23 -27.86 15.08
C THR A 113 -16.14 -27.58 16.12
N ALA A 114 -15.24 -28.53 16.37
CA ALA A 114 -14.13 -28.35 17.30
C ALA A 114 -13.16 -27.27 16.82
N ILE A 115 -12.85 -27.21 15.52
CA ILE A 115 -12.02 -26.17 14.90
C ILE A 115 -12.66 -24.79 15.07
N ALA A 116 -13.95 -24.65 14.75
CA ALA A 116 -14.65 -23.37 14.87
C ALA A 116 -14.68 -22.87 16.33
N GLU A 117 -14.89 -23.79 17.29
CA GLU A 117 -14.94 -23.49 18.71
C GLU A 117 -13.59 -23.02 19.27
N ILE A 118 -12.50 -23.75 18.99
CA ILE A 118 -11.17 -23.37 19.52
C ILE A 118 -10.69 -22.04 18.91
N ILE A 119 -10.96 -21.80 17.63
CA ILE A 119 -10.66 -20.50 16.99
C ILE A 119 -11.49 -19.39 17.65
N SER A 120 -12.77 -19.63 17.94
CA SER A 120 -13.61 -18.64 18.61
C SER A 120 -13.17 -18.36 20.05
N GLN A 121 -12.78 -19.39 20.80
CA GLN A 121 -12.28 -19.23 22.17
C GLN A 121 -10.99 -18.42 22.18
N PHE A 122 -10.01 -18.80 21.36
CA PHE A 122 -8.75 -18.07 21.22
C PHE A 122 -8.98 -16.60 20.86
N LYS A 123 -9.86 -16.33 19.89
CA LYS A 123 -10.19 -14.94 19.50
C LYS A 123 -10.79 -14.15 20.64
N ASN A 124 -11.74 -14.71 21.37
CA ASN A 124 -12.36 -14.02 22.50
C ASN A 124 -11.33 -13.71 23.59
N GLU A 125 -10.46 -14.68 23.92
CA GLU A 125 -9.42 -14.48 24.91
C GLU A 125 -8.42 -13.39 24.50
N GLU A 126 -7.93 -13.43 23.26
CA GLU A 126 -6.99 -12.43 22.75
C GLU A 126 -7.64 -11.05 22.61
N LEU A 127 -8.88 -10.96 22.14
CA LEU A 127 -9.62 -9.68 22.07
C LEU A 127 -9.88 -9.07 23.45
N HIS A 128 -10.00 -9.89 24.51
CA HIS A 128 -10.20 -9.39 25.87
C HIS A 128 -8.88 -9.10 26.62
N LYS A 129 -7.79 -9.82 26.34
CA LYS A 129 -6.45 -9.55 26.90
C LYS A 129 -5.77 -8.36 26.22
N SER A 130 -5.91 -8.27 24.92
CA SER A 130 -5.30 -7.22 24.12
C SER A 130 -6.14 -5.96 24.19
N ASN A 131 -5.58 -4.89 24.75
CA ASN A 131 -6.13 -3.54 24.58
C ASN A 131 -6.11 -3.07 23.10
N ASN A 132 -5.57 -3.88 22.17
CA ASN A 132 -5.65 -3.64 20.72
C ASN A 132 -6.98 -4.18 20.18
N MET A 133 -8.03 -3.36 20.30
CA MET A 133 -9.31 -3.54 19.60
C MET A 133 -9.23 -3.12 18.11
N ASP A 134 -8.02 -3.01 17.55
CA ASP A 134 -7.84 -2.50 16.20
C ASP A 134 -8.31 -3.52 15.17
N VAL A 135 -9.38 -3.15 14.46
CA VAL A 135 -10.00 -3.94 13.39
C VAL A 135 -9.04 -4.10 12.19
N PHE A 136 -8.04 -3.21 12.06
CA PHE A 136 -7.10 -3.20 10.95
C PHE A 136 -5.66 -3.23 11.43
N PHE A 137 -4.84 -4.10 10.81
CA PHE A 137 -3.39 -3.99 10.88
C PHE A 137 -2.92 -2.96 9.88
N VAL A 138 -2.24 -1.96 10.39
CA VAL A 138 -1.86 -0.79 9.62
C VAL A 138 -0.35 -0.79 9.41
N HIS A 139 0.04 -0.93 8.14
CA HIS A 139 1.45 -0.89 7.76
C HIS A 139 1.95 0.55 7.62
N VAL A 140 3.18 0.80 8.08
CA VAL A 140 3.87 2.07 7.84
C VAL A 140 4.46 2.05 6.43
N HIS A 141 3.92 2.87 5.53
CA HIS A 141 4.25 2.86 4.10
C HIS A 141 5.55 3.63 3.80
N LYS A 142 6.65 3.29 4.50
CA LYS A 142 7.95 3.98 4.40
C LYS A 142 8.56 3.95 2.98
N TYR A 143 8.15 3.00 2.15
CA TYR A 143 8.62 2.91 0.76
C TYR A 143 8.22 4.11 -0.09
N LEU A 144 7.10 4.78 0.22
CA LEU A 144 6.69 6.01 -0.48
C LEU A 144 7.71 7.14 -0.26
N LEU A 145 8.27 7.26 0.94
CA LEU A 145 9.35 8.21 1.22
C LEU A 145 10.60 7.85 0.42
N GLY A 146 10.97 6.56 0.39
CA GLY A 146 12.13 6.08 -0.35
C GLY A 146 12.01 6.35 -1.85
N LEU A 147 10.85 6.08 -2.44
CA LEU A 147 10.56 6.36 -3.84
C LEU A 147 10.54 7.86 -4.13
N GLY A 148 9.92 8.67 -3.27
CA GLY A 148 9.93 10.13 -3.38
C GLY A 148 11.36 10.69 -3.38
N LEU A 149 12.23 10.20 -2.49
CA LEU A 149 13.64 10.58 -2.45
C LEU A 149 14.39 10.15 -3.71
N ILE A 150 14.17 8.94 -4.22
CA ILE A 150 14.78 8.48 -5.48
C ILE A 150 14.37 9.40 -6.63
N LEU A 151 13.09 9.77 -6.73
CA LEU A 151 12.62 10.68 -7.77
C LEU A 151 13.21 12.09 -7.64
N ILE A 152 13.41 12.61 -6.41
CA ILE A 152 14.13 13.88 -6.19
C ILE A 152 15.57 13.77 -6.70
N ILE A 153 16.30 12.73 -6.32
CA ILE A 153 17.70 12.54 -6.74
C ILE A 153 17.78 12.42 -8.27
N ALA A 154 16.88 11.65 -8.89
CA ALA A 154 16.79 11.54 -10.33
C ALA A 154 16.46 12.89 -10.99
N GLY A 155 15.51 13.66 -10.44
CA GLY A 155 15.16 14.98 -10.93
C GLY A 155 16.31 15.98 -10.84
N LEU A 156 17.10 15.94 -9.75
CA LEU A 156 18.32 16.74 -9.60
C LEU A 156 19.38 16.36 -10.62
N PHE A 157 19.56 15.06 -10.88
CA PHE A 157 20.47 14.59 -11.93
C PHE A 157 20.04 15.07 -13.31
N VAL A 158 18.75 14.93 -13.65
CA VAL A 158 18.18 15.43 -14.91
C VAL A 158 18.37 16.95 -15.04
N TYR A 159 18.18 17.71 -13.96
CA TYR A 159 18.43 19.15 -13.93
C TYR A 159 19.88 19.50 -14.30
N LEU A 160 20.87 18.80 -13.72
CA LEU A 160 22.28 19.03 -14.03
C LEU A 160 22.57 18.74 -15.51
N VAL A 161 22.04 17.63 -16.04
CA VAL A 161 22.19 17.26 -17.45
C VAL A 161 21.51 18.28 -18.36
N ALA A 162 20.31 18.75 -18.02
CA ALA A 162 19.59 19.77 -18.78
C ALA A 162 20.38 21.08 -18.86
N LYS A 163 21.06 21.47 -17.77
CA LYS A 163 21.91 22.67 -17.73
C LYS A 163 23.13 22.54 -18.65
N ILE A 164 23.72 21.35 -18.78
CA ILE A 164 24.83 21.08 -19.71
C ILE A 164 24.36 21.12 -21.17
N LEU A 165 23.13 20.65 -21.44
CA LEU A 165 22.55 20.56 -22.78
C LEU A 165 21.69 21.78 -23.18
N ASN A 166 22.01 22.96 -22.64
CA ASN A 166 21.33 24.23 -22.96
C ASN A 166 19.79 24.20 -22.78
N GLY A 167 19.28 23.52 -21.75
CA GLY A 167 17.88 23.61 -21.37
C GLY A 167 16.92 22.88 -22.31
N ASN A 168 17.31 21.73 -22.85
CA ASN A 168 16.46 20.89 -23.69
C ASN A 168 15.06 20.69 -23.06
N VAL A 169 14.01 21.01 -23.83
CA VAL A 169 12.61 20.98 -23.38
C VAL A 169 12.22 19.60 -22.84
N LEU A 170 12.67 18.51 -23.47
CA LEU A 170 12.35 17.15 -23.03
C LEU A 170 12.91 16.89 -21.63
N LEU A 171 14.15 17.31 -21.36
CA LEU A 171 14.77 17.13 -20.05
C LEU A 171 14.09 17.99 -18.98
N LEU A 172 13.65 19.19 -19.32
CA LEU A 172 12.88 20.06 -18.44
C LEU A 172 11.52 19.42 -18.07
N VAL A 173 10.82 18.88 -19.06
CA VAL A 173 9.54 18.18 -18.86
C VAL A 173 9.73 16.93 -18.00
N LEU A 174 10.80 16.16 -18.25
CA LEU A 174 11.16 14.99 -17.44
C LEU A 174 11.44 15.39 -15.99
N GLN A 175 12.24 16.44 -15.78
CA GLN A 175 12.55 16.96 -14.45
C GLN A 175 11.28 17.35 -13.67
N ILE A 176 10.38 18.11 -14.31
CA ILE A 176 9.13 18.55 -13.67
C ILE A 176 8.25 17.35 -13.34
N THR A 177 8.13 16.39 -14.27
CA THR A 177 7.39 15.15 -14.04
C THR A 177 7.95 14.39 -12.83
N LEU A 178 9.27 14.22 -12.74
CA LEU A 178 9.90 13.53 -11.60
C LEU A 178 9.61 14.23 -10.27
N PHE A 179 9.70 15.56 -10.21
CA PHE A 179 9.41 16.32 -8.99
C PHE A 179 7.93 16.30 -8.61
N CYS A 180 7.00 16.40 -9.57
CA CYS A 180 5.57 16.28 -9.32
C CYS A 180 5.22 14.91 -8.72
N TYR A 181 5.75 13.82 -9.28
CA TYR A 181 5.51 12.47 -8.75
C TYR A 181 6.23 12.22 -7.42
N ALA A 182 7.39 12.82 -7.19
CA ALA A 182 8.04 12.80 -5.89
C ALA A 182 7.15 13.44 -4.82
N ALA A 183 6.64 14.65 -5.11
CA ALA A 183 5.70 15.35 -4.23
C ALA A 183 4.42 14.52 -4.00
N GLY A 184 3.90 13.88 -5.05
CA GLY A 184 2.77 12.95 -4.96
C GLY A 184 3.02 11.81 -3.98
N PHE A 185 4.19 11.15 -4.03
CA PHE A 185 4.53 10.09 -3.07
C PHE A 185 4.63 10.58 -1.62
N PHE A 186 5.24 11.76 -1.39
CA PHE A 186 5.29 12.34 -0.05
C PHE A 186 3.88 12.68 0.45
N MET A 187 3.03 13.22 -0.41
CA MET A 187 1.64 13.53 -0.08
C MET A 187 0.84 12.27 0.24
N SER A 188 0.98 11.20 -0.56
CA SER A 188 0.38 9.89 -0.29
C SER A 188 0.87 9.34 1.05
N PHE A 189 2.16 9.44 1.38
CA PHE A 189 2.67 9.00 2.67
C PHE A 189 2.01 9.72 3.85
N VAL A 190 1.89 11.05 3.76
CA VAL A 190 1.21 11.84 4.79
C VAL A 190 -0.27 11.44 4.88
N MET A 191 -0.96 11.34 3.75
CA MET A 191 -2.36 10.93 3.71
C MET A 191 -2.59 9.53 4.29
N TYR A 192 -1.72 8.57 3.97
CA TYR A 192 -1.82 7.22 4.53
C TYR A 192 -1.64 7.25 6.03
N ASN A 193 -0.69 8.02 6.56
CA ASN A 193 -0.53 8.15 8.01
C ASN A 193 -1.73 8.83 8.69
N ILE A 194 -2.40 9.77 8.02
CA ILE A 194 -3.65 10.36 8.52
C ILE A 194 -4.76 9.30 8.53
N LEU A 195 -4.96 8.59 7.42
CA LEU A 195 -5.97 7.53 7.31
C LEU A 195 -5.73 6.41 8.34
N ASN A 196 -4.47 6.03 8.54
CA ASN A 196 -4.04 5.09 9.58
C ASN A 196 -4.52 5.51 10.96
N LYS A 197 -4.33 6.79 11.33
CA LYS A 197 -4.78 7.35 12.60
C LYS A 197 -6.30 7.50 12.72
N VAL A 198 -7.00 7.66 11.60
CA VAL A 198 -8.47 7.76 11.59
C VAL A 198 -9.11 6.36 11.72
N LEU A 199 -8.51 5.34 11.10
CA LEU A 199 -9.01 3.96 11.13
C LEU A 199 -8.68 3.23 12.42
N ILE A 200 -7.46 3.40 12.94
CA ILE A 200 -7.09 2.99 14.28
C ILE A 200 -7.61 4.09 15.20
N ARG A 201 -8.84 3.94 15.71
CA ARG A 201 -9.37 4.86 16.72
C ARG A 201 -8.43 4.86 17.94
N LYS A 202 -7.60 5.89 18.03
CA LYS A 202 -7.12 6.44 19.31
C LYS A 202 -7.82 7.74 19.58
#